data_AF-A0A843I8L0-F1
#
_entry.id   AF-A0A843I8L0-F1
#
_cell.length_a   1.000
_cell.length_b   1.000
_cell.length_c   1.000
_cell.angle_alpha   90.00
_cell.angle_beta   90.00
_cell.angle_gamma   90.00
#
_symmetry.space_group_name_H-M   'P 1'
#
loop_
_entity.id
_entity.type
_entity.pdbx_description
1 polymer ?
#
loop_
_entity_poly.entity_id
_entity_poly.type
_entity_poly.pdbx_seq_one_letter_code
_entity_poly.pdbx_strand_id
1 'polypeptide(L)'
;LAKIKEDSEKGNPRVLYFSVDGMNMTELEALTDSEQTKFIQDPRVALVGPYDEFGITCARIFTTHYSEEPGYAEYRSVSTGTFTERTDDEENEIQNAGIIFNRDEKPGKSIHPKICLAVSTAFAKNPDNRPNDCLLHARRNVDQLIRDAFEVLYPQLKRNETEINLSYLQADIDNLVTSKREAGYMMEGTYINVNESASNPYDLDVEGVAVPVNSTELIRFSMYIEAPVTTVRS
;
A
#
# COMPACT_ATOMS: atom_id res chain seq x y z
N LEU A 1 -2.20 5.92 17.49
CA LEU A 1 -2.27 6.75 16.26
C LEU A 1 -1.53 8.08 16.38
N ALA A 2 -1.73 8.88 17.45
CA ALA A 2 -1.03 10.17 17.62
C ALA A 2 0.51 10.08 17.41
N LYS A 3 1.15 9.06 18.00
CA LYS A 3 2.60 8.86 17.86
C LYS A 3 3.07 8.56 16.42
N ILE A 4 2.28 7.80 15.65
CA ILE A 4 2.60 7.46 14.25
C ILE A 4 2.53 8.72 13.36
N LYS A 5 1.58 9.61 13.64
CA LYS A 5 1.48 10.89 12.93
C LYS A 5 2.69 11.77 13.23
N GLU A 6 3.04 11.90 14.51
CA GLU A 6 4.22 12.66 14.96
C GLU A 6 5.53 12.12 14.34
N ASP A 7 5.71 10.80 14.28
CA ASP A 7 6.92 10.21 13.70
C ASP A 7 6.98 10.42 12.18
N SER A 8 5.83 10.49 11.50
CA SER A 8 5.75 10.76 10.05
C SER A 8 6.20 12.18 9.71
N GLU A 9 5.83 13.17 10.52
CA GLU A 9 6.26 14.57 10.38
C GLU A 9 7.79 14.74 10.53
N LYS A 10 8.45 13.77 11.19
CA LYS A 10 9.90 13.77 11.44
C LYS A 10 10.69 12.94 10.41
N GLY A 11 10.11 12.67 9.24
CA GLY A 11 10.73 11.86 8.19
C GLY A 11 10.83 10.36 8.52
N ASN A 12 10.12 9.89 9.55
CA ASN A 12 10.13 8.49 9.99
C ASN A 12 8.72 7.89 9.96
N PRO A 13 8.06 7.85 8.79
CA PRO A 13 6.70 7.33 8.70
C PRO A 13 6.65 5.85 9.11
N ARG A 14 5.52 5.43 9.69
CA ARG A 14 5.28 4.05 10.15
C ARG A 14 3.89 3.58 9.74
N VAL A 15 3.75 2.26 9.60
CA VAL A 15 2.47 1.57 9.41
C VAL A 15 2.24 0.67 10.62
N LEU A 16 1.04 0.73 11.19
CA LEU A 16 0.60 -0.12 12.28
C LEU A 16 -0.03 -1.38 11.72
N TYR A 17 0.44 -2.54 12.19
CA TYR A 17 -0.17 -3.83 11.92
C TYR A 17 -0.73 -4.37 13.21
N PHE A 18 -1.98 -4.81 13.19
CA PHE A 18 -2.61 -5.42 14.36
C PHE A 18 -3.65 -6.46 13.96
N SER A 19 -3.99 -7.30 14.94
CA SER A 19 -5.10 -8.23 14.92
C SER A 19 -5.71 -8.28 16.32
N VAL A 20 -6.93 -8.81 16.46
CA VAL A 20 -7.64 -8.86 17.73
C VAL A 20 -7.99 -10.31 18.05
N ASP A 21 -7.42 -10.82 19.14
CA ASP A 21 -7.69 -12.17 19.62
C ASP A 21 -9.15 -12.35 20.02
N GLY A 22 -9.73 -13.49 19.66
CA GLY A 22 -11.13 -13.82 19.93
C GLY A 22 -12.17 -13.15 19.03
N MET A 23 -11.79 -12.31 18.06
CA MET A 23 -12.73 -11.73 17.09
C MET A 23 -12.81 -12.54 15.79
N ASN A 24 -14.03 -12.78 15.32
CA ASN A 24 -14.30 -13.33 13.99
C ASN A 24 -14.31 -12.23 12.90
N MET A 25 -14.46 -12.60 11.61
CA MET A 25 -14.40 -11.62 10.51
C MET A 25 -15.47 -10.54 10.61
N THR A 26 -16.71 -10.89 10.93
CA THR A 26 -17.79 -9.91 11.09
C THR A 26 -17.49 -8.91 12.21
N GLU A 27 -16.88 -9.37 13.30
CA GLU A 27 -16.46 -8.49 14.40
C GLU A 27 -15.29 -7.58 14.00
N LEU A 28 -14.36 -8.08 13.18
CA LEU A 28 -13.27 -7.27 12.63
C LEU A 28 -13.78 -6.23 11.63
N GLU A 29 -14.75 -6.57 10.78
CA GLU A 29 -15.39 -5.64 9.83
C GLU A 29 -16.06 -4.47 10.55
N ALA A 30 -16.69 -4.73 11.70
CA ALA A 30 -17.26 -3.67 12.52
C ALA A 30 -16.20 -2.66 13.03
N LEU A 31 -14.92 -3.02 13.12
CA LEU A 31 -13.87 -2.08 13.53
C LEU A 31 -13.52 -1.06 12.43
N THR A 32 -13.85 -1.33 11.16
CA THR A 32 -13.51 -0.47 10.02
C THR A 32 -14.74 0.18 9.37
N ASP A 33 -15.94 -0.16 9.85
CA ASP A 33 -17.20 0.38 9.39
C ASP A 33 -17.47 1.80 9.92
N SER A 34 -17.58 2.77 9.00
CA SER A 34 -17.84 4.18 9.31
C SER A 34 -19.20 4.44 9.96
N GLU A 35 -20.13 3.49 9.91
CA GLU A 35 -21.43 3.61 10.59
C GLU A 35 -21.33 3.35 12.11
N GLN A 36 -20.21 2.81 12.58
CA GLN A 36 -20.00 2.52 14.00
C GLN A 36 -19.56 3.75 14.80
N THR A 37 -19.81 3.75 16.11
CA THR A 37 -19.41 4.88 16.99
C THR A 37 -17.89 4.98 17.15
N LYS A 38 -17.19 3.85 17.01
CA LYS A 38 -15.74 3.74 17.08
C LYS A 38 -15.27 2.90 15.92
N PHE A 39 -14.65 3.53 14.94
CA PHE A 39 -14.12 2.87 13.76
C PHE A 39 -12.71 3.35 13.45
N ILE A 40 -12.00 2.60 12.62
CA ILE A 40 -10.64 2.89 12.18
C ILE A 40 -10.59 2.85 10.65
N GLN A 41 -10.45 4.01 10.02
CA GLN A 41 -10.19 4.14 8.58
C GLN A 41 -8.97 5.06 8.41
N ASP A 42 -7.79 4.45 8.36
CA ASP A 42 -6.52 5.17 8.26
C ASP A 42 -5.57 4.41 7.33
N PRO A 43 -4.99 5.05 6.29
CA PRO A 43 -4.08 4.38 5.37
C PRO A 43 -2.81 3.82 6.03
N ARG A 44 -2.47 4.29 7.23
CA ARG A 44 -1.33 3.81 8.02
C ARG A 44 -1.69 2.68 8.96
N VAL A 45 -2.89 2.15 8.90
CA VAL A 45 -3.36 1.07 9.78
C VAL A 45 -3.78 -0.13 8.92
N ALA A 46 -3.19 -1.28 9.22
CA ALA A 46 -3.50 -2.57 8.61
C ALA A 46 -4.09 -3.50 9.67
N LEU A 47 -5.34 -3.89 9.47
CA LEU A 47 -6.00 -4.93 10.25
C LEU A 47 -5.80 -6.26 9.53
N VAL A 48 -5.25 -7.24 10.24
CA VAL A 48 -5.02 -8.59 9.74
C VAL A 48 -5.96 -9.54 10.45
N GLY A 49 -6.64 -10.40 9.70
CA GLY A 49 -7.54 -11.40 10.25
C GLY A 49 -7.51 -12.71 9.46
N PRO A 50 -7.84 -13.84 10.10
CA PRO A 50 -8.05 -14.05 11.55
C PRO A 50 -6.77 -13.94 12.40
N TYR A 51 -6.93 -13.91 13.73
CA TYR A 51 -5.83 -13.65 14.69
C TYR A 51 -4.71 -14.70 14.64
N ASP A 52 -5.07 -15.96 14.47
CA ASP A 52 -4.14 -17.09 14.34
C ASP A 52 -3.25 -16.98 13.08
N GLU A 53 -3.69 -16.25 12.07
CA GLU A 53 -2.92 -15.98 10.85
C GLU A 53 -2.01 -14.74 10.96
N PHE A 54 -2.13 -13.93 12.03
CA PHE A 54 -1.43 -12.64 12.16
C PHE A 54 0.09 -12.76 11.93
N GLY A 55 0.73 -13.72 12.61
CA GLY A 55 2.18 -13.88 12.57
C GLY A 55 2.71 -14.21 11.18
N ILE A 56 2.05 -15.12 10.46
CA ILE A 56 2.48 -15.54 9.13
C ILE A 56 2.23 -14.45 8.08
N THR A 57 1.11 -13.74 8.19
CA THR A 57 0.76 -12.63 7.30
C THR A 57 1.75 -11.49 7.46
N CYS A 58 2.04 -11.09 8.69
CA CYS A 58 3.05 -10.07 8.97
C CYS A 58 4.43 -10.49 8.48
N ALA A 59 4.84 -11.75 8.68
CA ALA A 59 6.12 -12.24 8.17
C ALA A 59 6.21 -12.12 6.64
N ARG A 60 5.15 -12.44 5.91
CA ARG A 60 5.08 -12.26 4.45
C ARG A 60 5.16 -10.79 4.05
N ILE A 61 4.43 -9.91 4.72
CA ILE A 61 4.48 -8.46 4.45
C ILE A 61 5.89 -7.91 4.68
N PHE A 62 6.52 -8.25 5.81
CA PHE A 62 7.82 -7.70 6.20
C PHE A 62 8.99 -8.22 5.36
N THR A 63 8.87 -9.41 4.79
CA THR A 63 9.87 -9.99 3.90
C THR A 63 9.67 -9.62 2.43
N THR A 64 8.51 -9.04 2.08
CA THR A 64 8.25 -8.53 0.73
C THR A 64 8.86 -7.14 0.57
N HIS A 65 9.47 -6.86 -0.59
CA HIS A 65 10.04 -5.56 -0.89
C HIS A 65 8.96 -4.46 -0.80
N TYR A 66 9.32 -3.24 -0.39
CA TYR A 66 8.32 -2.19 -0.09
C TYR A 66 7.45 -1.79 -1.28
N SER A 67 7.95 -1.99 -2.51
CA SER A 67 7.27 -1.66 -3.76
C SER A 67 6.40 -2.78 -4.32
N GLU A 68 6.46 -3.97 -3.73
CA GLU A 68 5.77 -5.16 -4.22
C GLU A 68 4.52 -5.42 -3.38
N GLU A 69 3.44 -5.83 -4.05
CA GLU A 69 2.22 -6.27 -3.37
C GLU A 69 2.52 -7.62 -2.65
N PRO A 70 2.33 -7.71 -1.32
CA PRO A 70 2.64 -8.90 -0.53
C PRO A 70 1.93 -10.21 -0.92
N GLY A 71 0.69 -10.13 -1.40
CA GLY A 71 -0.10 -11.24 -1.95
C GLY A 71 0.32 -11.71 -3.34
N TYR A 72 1.23 -11.02 -4.03
CA TYR A 72 1.70 -11.44 -5.36
C TYR A 72 2.33 -12.84 -5.35
N ALA A 73 3.14 -13.15 -4.32
CA ALA A 73 3.83 -14.44 -4.22
C ALA A 73 3.25 -15.32 -3.12
N GLU A 74 3.31 -16.63 -3.35
CA GLU A 74 2.85 -17.65 -2.42
C GLU A 74 3.72 -17.77 -1.17
N TYR A 75 3.12 -18.30 -0.11
CA TYR A 75 3.81 -18.73 1.08
C TYR A 75 4.68 -19.95 0.78
N ARG A 76 5.98 -19.88 1.10
CA ARG A 76 6.91 -21.02 0.92
C ARG A 76 6.72 -22.14 1.95
N SER A 77 6.13 -21.83 3.09
CA SER A 77 6.07 -22.71 4.27
C SER A 77 4.65 -23.10 4.68
N VAL A 78 3.63 -22.63 3.95
CA VAL A 78 2.22 -22.94 4.23
C VAL A 78 1.76 -23.97 3.21
N SER A 79 1.07 -25.01 3.68
CA SER A 79 0.55 -26.06 2.80
C SER A 79 -0.75 -25.60 2.13
N THR A 80 -1.04 -26.11 0.94
CA THR A 80 -2.32 -25.87 0.27
C THR A 80 -3.48 -26.39 1.11
N GLY A 81 -4.58 -25.64 1.19
CA GLY A 81 -5.77 -26.01 1.98
C GLY A 81 -5.64 -25.67 3.47
N THR A 82 -4.69 -24.82 3.83
CA THR A 82 -4.53 -24.33 5.22
C THR A 82 -5.55 -23.26 5.54
N PHE A 83 -5.93 -22.43 4.57
CA PHE A 83 -6.73 -21.24 4.82
C PHE A 83 -8.22 -21.53 4.69
N THR A 84 -9.01 -20.76 5.44
CA THR A 84 -10.48 -20.84 5.40
C THR A 84 -10.98 -20.58 3.98
N GLU A 85 -11.72 -21.53 3.42
CA GLU A 85 -12.40 -21.37 2.14
C GLU A 85 -13.55 -20.38 2.28
N ARG A 86 -13.61 -19.41 1.36
CA ARG A 86 -14.62 -18.35 1.32
C ARG A 86 -15.15 -18.24 -0.10
N THR A 87 -16.37 -17.78 -0.23
CA THR A 87 -16.95 -17.39 -1.52
C THR A 87 -16.36 -16.08 -2.01
N ASP A 88 -16.42 -15.83 -3.32
CA ASP A 88 -15.93 -14.57 -3.90
C ASP A 88 -16.60 -13.34 -3.26
N ASP A 89 -17.89 -13.44 -2.91
CA ASP A 89 -18.63 -12.35 -2.26
C ASP A 89 -18.10 -12.09 -0.84
N GLU A 90 -17.84 -13.12 -0.04
CA GLU A 90 -17.24 -12.98 1.29
C GLU A 90 -15.82 -12.41 1.23
N GLU A 91 -15.01 -12.86 0.26
CA GLU A 91 -13.65 -12.31 0.06
C GLU A 91 -13.69 -10.83 -0.32
N ASN A 92 -14.61 -10.46 -1.22
CA ASN A 92 -14.82 -9.07 -1.62
C ASN A 92 -15.31 -8.22 -0.44
N GLU A 93 -16.20 -8.72 0.41
CA GLU A 93 -16.68 -8.01 1.59
C GLU A 93 -15.56 -7.73 2.59
N ILE A 94 -14.74 -8.75 2.93
CA ILE A 94 -13.61 -8.60 3.85
C ILE A 94 -12.55 -7.66 3.27
N GLN A 95 -12.21 -7.81 1.99
CA GLN A 95 -11.28 -6.92 1.30
C GLN A 95 -11.81 -5.48 1.31
N ASN A 96 -13.09 -5.29 0.97
CA ASN A 96 -13.74 -3.98 0.97
C ASN A 96 -13.89 -3.40 2.37
N ALA A 97 -13.80 -4.21 3.44
CA ALA A 97 -13.70 -3.74 4.81
C ALA A 97 -12.27 -3.28 5.19
N GLY A 98 -11.29 -3.40 4.29
CA GLY A 98 -9.90 -3.01 4.57
C GLY A 98 -9.20 -3.97 5.52
N ILE A 99 -9.56 -5.25 5.46
CA ILE A 99 -8.97 -6.33 6.25
C ILE A 99 -8.07 -7.18 5.35
N ILE A 100 -6.86 -7.44 5.83
CA ILE A 100 -5.93 -8.37 5.20
C ILE A 100 -6.23 -9.77 5.70
N PHE A 101 -6.47 -10.68 4.78
CA PHE A 101 -6.69 -12.09 5.07
C PHE A 101 -5.97 -12.96 4.05
N ASN A 102 -5.74 -14.23 4.40
CA ASN A 102 -5.16 -15.20 3.50
C ASN A 102 -6.22 -16.05 2.83
N ARG A 103 -5.86 -16.55 1.65
CA ARG A 103 -6.65 -17.51 0.89
C ARG A 103 -5.76 -18.52 0.18
N ASP A 104 -6.38 -19.65 -0.12
CA ASP A 104 -5.86 -20.64 -1.05
C ASP A 104 -6.38 -20.28 -2.46
N GLU A 105 -5.65 -19.43 -3.18
CA GLU A 105 -6.08 -18.95 -4.51
C GLU A 105 -6.02 -20.06 -5.56
N LYS A 106 -7.05 -20.18 -6.39
CA LYS A 106 -7.21 -21.27 -7.36
C LYS A 106 -7.24 -20.78 -8.82
N PRO A 107 -6.11 -20.34 -9.40
CA PRO A 107 -6.03 -20.06 -10.84
C PRO A 107 -6.09 -21.39 -11.63
N GLY A 108 -7.30 -21.79 -12.03
CA GLY A 108 -7.52 -23.04 -12.75
C GLY A 108 -7.40 -24.27 -11.84
N LYS A 109 -6.36 -25.09 -12.01
CA LYS A 109 -6.17 -26.36 -11.27
C LYS A 109 -5.17 -26.30 -10.12
N SER A 110 -4.30 -25.29 -10.10
CA SER A 110 -3.30 -25.12 -9.05
C SER A 110 -3.88 -24.36 -7.87
N ILE A 111 -3.40 -24.63 -6.66
CA ILE A 111 -3.78 -23.94 -5.43
C ILE A 111 -2.54 -23.24 -4.88
N HIS A 112 -2.65 -21.93 -4.64
CA HIS A 112 -1.55 -21.08 -4.18
C HIS A 112 -1.96 -20.40 -2.86
N PRO A 113 -1.38 -20.82 -1.71
CA PRO A 113 -1.61 -20.16 -0.44
C PRO A 113 -0.92 -18.79 -0.46
N LYS A 114 -1.68 -17.70 -0.35
CA LYS A 114 -1.16 -16.32 -0.32
C LYS A 114 -2.11 -15.35 0.38
N ILE A 115 -1.64 -14.13 0.61
CA ILE A 115 -2.50 -13.01 1.02
C ILE A 115 -3.45 -12.71 -0.14
N CYS A 116 -4.73 -12.46 0.12
CA CYS A 116 -5.70 -12.09 -0.93
C CYS A 116 -5.32 -10.75 -1.56
N LEU A 117 -5.27 -9.70 -0.73
CA LEU A 117 -4.75 -8.39 -1.09
C LEU A 117 -4.29 -7.66 0.18
N ALA A 118 -3.11 -7.06 0.14
CA ALA A 118 -2.58 -6.30 1.26
C ALA A 118 -3.16 -4.86 1.28
N VAL A 119 -4.27 -4.69 1.98
CA VAL A 119 -4.99 -3.41 2.13
C VAL A 119 -4.78 -2.78 3.52
N SER A 120 -5.00 -1.48 3.62
CA SER A 120 -5.17 -0.76 4.89
C SER A 120 -6.66 -0.65 5.23
N THR A 121 -6.97 -0.25 6.46
CA THR A 121 -8.36 -0.04 6.87
C THR A 121 -9.04 1.12 6.14
N ALA A 122 -8.27 1.99 5.46
CA ALA A 122 -8.80 3.05 4.60
C ALA A 122 -9.27 2.58 3.22
N PHE A 123 -9.11 1.29 2.88
CA PHE A 123 -9.71 0.71 1.67
C PHE A 123 -11.26 0.69 1.73
N ALA A 124 -11.82 0.98 2.91
CA ALA A 124 -13.21 0.81 3.31
C ALA A 124 -14.29 1.20 2.27
N LYS A 125 -15.19 0.23 2.09
CA LYS A 125 -16.49 0.06 1.41
C LYS A 125 -16.84 0.88 0.16
N ASN A 126 -16.54 2.16 0.06
CA ASN A 126 -16.87 2.94 -1.14
C ASN A 126 -15.64 3.08 -2.06
N PRO A 127 -15.59 2.38 -3.21
CA PRO A 127 -14.48 2.48 -4.15
C PRO A 127 -14.17 3.92 -4.59
N ASP A 128 -15.19 4.77 -4.70
CA ASP A 128 -15.05 6.16 -5.15
C ASP A 128 -14.31 7.06 -4.15
N ASN A 129 -14.24 6.63 -2.88
CA ASN A 129 -13.61 7.39 -1.79
C ASN A 129 -12.28 6.77 -1.32
N ARG A 130 -11.80 5.71 -1.99
CA ARG A 130 -10.55 5.07 -1.60
C ARG A 130 -9.37 6.01 -1.84
N PRO A 131 -8.55 6.29 -0.83
CA PRO A 131 -7.36 7.10 -1.05
C PRO A 131 -6.33 6.28 -1.85
N ASN A 132 -5.50 6.95 -2.66
CA ASN A 132 -4.54 6.30 -3.56
C ASN A 132 -3.47 5.44 -2.86
N ASP A 133 -3.37 5.57 -1.54
CA ASP A 133 -2.43 4.87 -0.67
C ASP A 133 -3.12 3.82 0.23
N CYS A 134 -4.35 3.43 -0.07
CA CYS A 134 -5.04 2.39 0.70
C CYS A 134 -4.44 1.00 0.50
N LEU A 135 -3.65 0.79 -0.56
CA LEU A 135 -2.86 -0.41 -0.80
C LEU A 135 -1.52 -0.33 -0.05
N LEU A 136 -1.16 -1.42 0.65
CA LEU A 136 0.00 -1.38 1.54
C LEU A 136 1.32 -1.15 0.81
N HIS A 137 1.52 -1.73 -0.37
CA HIS A 137 2.75 -1.49 -1.13
C HIS A 137 2.82 -0.03 -1.61
N ALA A 138 1.71 0.55 -2.05
CA ALA A 138 1.66 1.96 -2.44
C ALA A 138 2.06 2.88 -1.27
N ARG A 139 1.49 2.66 -0.07
CA ARG A 139 1.84 3.41 1.14
C ARG A 139 3.28 3.17 1.59
N ARG A 140 3.75 1.93 1.60
CA ARG A 140 5.15 1.58 1.96
C ARG A 140 6.16 2.20 1.01
N ASN A 141 5.82 2.31 -0.26
CA ASN A 141 6.65 2.92 -1.29
C ASN A 141 6.76 4.44 -1.13
N VAL A 142 5.64 5.12 -0.85
CA VAL A 142 5.67 6.55 -0.46
C VAL A 142 6.48 6.76 0.83
N ASP A 143 6.27 5.90 1.82
CA ASP A 143 7.01 5.98 3.08
C ASP A 143 8.52 5.76 2.88
N GLN A 144 8.94 4.92 1.93
CA GLN A 144 10.35 4.75 1.60
C GLN A 144 10.93 5.98 0.90
N LEU A 145 10.19 6.60 -0.03
CA LEU A 145 10.61 7.86 -0.65
C LEU A 145 10.84 8.96 0.38
N ILE A 146 9.97 9.07 1.39
CA ILE A 146 10.14 10.04 2.49
C ILE A 146 11.41 9.75 3.29
N ARG A 147 11.69 8.48 3.62
CA ARG A 147 12.92 8.11 4.33
C ARG A 147 14.17 8.42 3.52
N ASP A 148 14.17 8.08 2.24
CA ASP A 148 15.30 8.34 1.35
C ASP A 148 15.52 9.86 1.17
N ALA A 149 14.44 10.64 1.03
CA ALA A 149 14.53 12.10 0.97
C ALA A 149 15.10 12.67 2.27
N PHE A 150 14.65 12.17 3.43
CA PHE A 150 15.21 12.56 4.71
C PHE A 150 16.71 12.25 4.81
N GLU A 151 17.16 11.08 4.36
CA GLU A 151 18.57 10.71 4.32
C GLU A 151 19.40 11.62 3.40
N VAL A 152 18.88 11.98 2.23
CA VAL A 152 19.51 12.93 1.29
C VAL A 152 19.65 14.31 1.91
N LEU A 153 18.65 14.78 2.65
CA LEU A 153 18.62 16.13 3.25
C LEU A 153 19.35 16.19 4.59
N TYR A 154 19.53 15.07 5.29
CA TYR A 154 20.15 15.01 6.62
C TYR A 154 21.50 15.75 6.73
N PRO A 155 22.42 15.67 5.74
CA PRO A 155 23.69 16.40 5.77
C PRO A 155 23.56 17.93 5.77
N GLN A 156 22.37 18.48 5.47
CA GLN A 156 22.11 19.93 5.53
C GLN A 156 22.00 20.43 6.97
N LEU A 157 21.69 19.56 7.94
CA LEU A 157 21.60 19.96 9.34
C LEU A 157 22.91 20.65 9.76
N LYS A 158 22.78 21.90 10.22
CA LYS A 158 23.89 22.78 10.66
C LYS A 158 24.76 23.37 9.55
N ARG A 159 24.42 23.20 8.28
CA ARG A 159 25.03 23.96 7.18
C ARG A 159 24.42 25.36 7.10
N ASN A 160 25.17 26.31 6.54
CA ASN A 160 24.65 27.64 6.28
C ASN A 160 23.53 27.55 5.23
N GLU A 161 22.38 28.13 5.51
CA GLU A 161 21.30 28.21 4.54
C GLU A 161 21.60 29.35 3.55
N THR A 162 21.81 28.99 2.30
CA THR A 162 22.03 29.93 1.20
C THR A 162 21.26 29.43 0.00
N GLU A 163 20.86 30.33 -0.90
CA GLU A 163 20.16 29.98 -2.15
C GLU A 163 20.93 28.91 -2.94
N ILE A 164 22.26 29.00 -2.97
CA ILE A 164 23.13 28.01 -3.61
C ILE A 164 22.99 26.63 -2.94
N ASN A 165 23.01 26.57 -1.60
CA ASN A 165 22.88 25.29 -0.89
C ASN A 165 21.48 24.67 -1.07
N LEU A 166 20.42 25.49 -1.05
CA LEU A 166 19.06 25.03 -1.34
C LEU A 166 18.95 24.48 -2.78
N SER A 167 19.59 25.13 -3.76
CA SER A 167 19.60 24.65 -5.14
C SER A 167 20.29 23.28 -5.30
N TYR A 168 21.36 23.02 -4.55
CA TYR A 168 22.03 21.71 -4.56
C TYR A 168 21.15 20.63 -3.93
N LEU A 169 20.47 20.94 -2.83
CA LEU A 169 19.54 19.99 -2.19
C LEU A 169 18.37 19.65 -3.10
N GLN A 170 17.80 20.67 -3.77
CA GLN A 170 16.74 20.44 -4.75
C GLN A 170 17.23 19.53 -5.88
N ALA A 171 18.43 19.75 -6.40
CA ALA A 171 19.00 18.88 -7.44
C ALA A 171 19.20 17.43 -6.96
N ASP A 172 19.65 17.22 -5.72
CA ASP A 172 19.80 15.87 -5.14
C ASP A 172 18.45 15.17 -4.97
N ILE A 173 17.41 15.92 -4.57
CA ILE A 173 16.04 15.44 -4.47
C ILE A 173 15.44 15.12 -5.85
N ASP A 174 15.67 15.96 -6.85
CA ASP A 174 15.20 15.72 -8.22
C ASP A 174 15.84 14.44 -8.81
N ASN A 175 17.12 14.21 -8.52
CA ASN A 175 17.82 12.98 -8.88
C ASN A 175 17.22 11.76 -8.16
N LEU A 176 16.92 11.87 -6.87
CA LEU A 176 16.24 10.81 -6.11
C LEU A 176 14.88 10.48 -6.75
N VAL A 177 14.02 11.47 -6.99
CA VAL A 177 12.70 11.28 -7.60
C VAL A 177 12.82 10.64 -8.98
N THR A 178 13.75 11.12 -9.81
CA THR A 178 14.02 10.55 -11.14
C THR A 178 14.41 9.08 -11.04
N SER A 179 15.34 8.73 -10.13
CA SER A 179 15.78 7.34 -9.94
C SER A 179 14.63 6.41 -9.52
N LYS A 180 13.70 6.89 -8.66
CA LYS A 180 12.53 6.11 -8.23
C LYS A 180 11.52 5.91 -9.37
N ARG A 181 11.40 6.88 -10.27
CA ARG A 181 10.56 6.76 -11.47
C ARG A 181 11.15 5.78 -12.48
N GLU A 182 12.44 5.88 -12.74
CA GLU A 182 13.15 4.96 -13.66
C GLU A 182 13.14 3.52 -13.16
N ALA A 183 13.21 3.32 -11.83
CA ALA A 183 13.06 2.01 -11.21
C ALA A 183 11.62 1.47 -11.22
N GLY A 184 10.64 2.23 -11.69
CA GLY A 184 9.23 1.84 -11.73
C GLY A 184 8.54 1.85 -10.37
N TYR A 185 9.07 2.56 -9.38
CA TYR A 185 8.46 2.68 -8.06
C TYR A 185 7.48 3.86 -8.01
N MET A 186 7.77 4.96 -8.71
CA MET A 186 6.94 6.16 -8.74
C MET A 186 6.46 6.47 -10.15
N MET A 187 5.26 7.02 -10.27
CA MET A 187 4.68 7.46 -11.53
C MET A 187 4.99 8.93 -11.80
N GLU A 188 4.73 9.33 -13.05
CA GLU A 188 4.71 10.73 -13.45
C GLU A 188 3.76 11.55 -12.55
N GLY A 189 4.17 12.79 -12.23
CA GLY A 189 3.50 13.65 -11.26
C GLY A 189 4.10 13.60 -9.84
N THR A 190 5.04 12.68 -9.57
CA THR A 190 5.80 12.68 -8.31
C THR A 190 6.84 13.81 -8.30
N TYR A 191 6.85 14.62 -7.24
CA TYR A 191 7.86 15.67 -6.99
C TYR A 191 8.01 15.96 -5.50
N ILE A 192 9.17 16.50 -5.11
CA ILE A 192 9.45 16.99 -3.76
C ILE A 192 10.19 18.32 -3.91
N ASN A 193 9.73 19.33 -3.19
CA ASN A 193 10.32 20.66 -3.14
C ASN A 193 10.96 20.88 -1.76
N VAL A 194 12.11 21.56 -1.77
CA VAL A 194 12.87 21.92 -0.58
C VAL A 194 12.90 23.44 -0.49
N ASN A 195 12.32 24.00 0.56
CA ASN A 195 12.20 25.44 0.77
C ASN A 195 12.70 25.84 2.16
N GLU A 196 13.16 27.09 2.29
CA GLU A 196 13.31 27.74 3.60
C GLU A 196 11.94 27.83 4.27
N SER A 197 11.87 27.51 5.56
CA SER A 197 10.57 27.58 6.24
C SER A 197 10.11 29.02 6.39
N ALA A 198 8.87 29.28 5.99
CA ALA A 198 8.24 30.59 6.14
C ALA A 198 7.94 30.94 7.61
N SER A 199 7.93 29.95 8.50
CA SER A 199 7.51 30.09 9.90
C SER A 199 8.67 30.09 10.89
N ASN A 200 9.75 29.38 10.59
CA ASN A 200 10.93 29.28 11.44
C ASN A 200 12.21 29.24 10.58
N PRO A 201 13.07 30.27 10.60
CA PRO A 201 14.26 30.36 9.74
C PRO A 201 15.37 29.34 10.09
N TYR A 202 15.10 28.41 11.00
CA TYR A 202 15.99 27.30 11.35
C TYR A 202 15.46 25.94 10.87
N ASP A 203 14.29 25.93 10.22
CA ASP A 203 13.63 24.75 9.70
C ASP A 203 13.64 24.75 8.17
N LEU A 204 13.68 23.54 7.60
CA LEU A 204 13.59 23.30 6.16
C LEU A 204 12.21 22.70 5.88
N ASP A 205 11.40 23.37 5.06
CA ASP A 205 10.11 22.86 4.63
C ASP A 205 10.32 21.93 3.44
N VAL A 206 9.92 20.67 3.59
CA VAL A 206 10.00 19.62 2.56
C VAL A 206 8.60 19.17 2.22
N GLU A 207 8.12 19.57 1.04
CA GLU A 207 6.73 19.37 0.63
C GLU A 207 6.67 18.78 -0.77
N GLY A 208 5.64 17.99 -1.08
CA GLY A 208 5.56 17.38 -2.40
C GLY A 208 4.32 16.53 -2.62
N VAL A 209 4.31 15.90 -3.79
CA VAL A 209 3.30 14.93 -4.20
C VAL A 209 4.00 13.62 -4.53
N ALA A 210 3.51 12.52 -3.98
CA ALA A 210 3.98 11.18 -4.33
C ALA A 210 2.87 10.42 -5.05
N VAL A 211 3.18 9.90 -6.24
CA VAL A 211 2.26 9.12 -7.06
C VAL A 211 2.80 7.69 -7.16
N PRO A 212 2.44 6.78 -6.22
CA PRO A 212 2.95 5.41 -6.22
C PRO A 212 2.33 4.57 -7.35
N VAL A 213 3.05 3.54 -7.80
CA VAL A 213 2.50 2.53 -8.70
C VAL A 213 1.53 1.61 -7.95
N ASN A 214 0.32 1.42 -8.50
CA ASN A 214 -0.71 0.54 -7.94
C ASN A 214 -0.66 -0.87 -8.54
N SER A 215 -1.30 -1.83 -7.86
CA SER A 215 -1.47 -3.21 -8.34
C SER A 215 -2.71 -3.34 -9.22
N THR A 216 -2.70 -4.31 -10.14
CA THR A 216 -3.90 -4.68 -10.90
C THR A 216 -4.78 -5.59 -10.04
N GLU A 217 -6.00 -5.14 -9.74
CA GLU A 217 -6.95 -5.88 -8.90
C GLU A 217 -7.96 -6.72 -9.71
N LEU A 218 -8.19 -6.38 -10.99
CA LEU A 218 -9.19 -7.03 -11.82
C LEU A 218 -8.76 -7.13 -13.28
N ILE A 219 -8.96 -8.30 -13.89
CA ILE A 219 -8.84 -8.53 -15.33
C ILE A 219 -10.24 -8.74 -15.90
N ARG A 220 -10.66 -7.91 -16.87
CA ARG A 220 -11.96 -8.03 -17.56
C ARG A 220 -11.76 -8.60 -18.96
N PHE A 221 -12.56 -9.60 -19.31
CA PHE A 221 -12.61 -10.17 -20.66
C PHE A 221 -13.90 -9.73 -21.36
N SER A 222 -13.79 -9.34 -22.64
CA SER A 222 -14.92 -9.15 -23.53
C SER A 222 -14.63 -9.92 -24.82
N MET A 223 -15.41 -10.96 -25.09
CA MET A 223 -15.26 -11.84 -26.25
C MET A 223 -16.60 -11.98 -26.97
N TYR A 224 -16.57 -11.87 -28.30
CA TYR A 224 -17.73 -12.07 -29.16
C TYR A 224 -17.52 -13.31 -30.03
N ILE A 225 -18.59 -14.09 -30.23
CA ILE A 225 -18.57 -15.26 -31.11
C ILE A 225 -19.18 -14.84 -32.44
N GLU A 226 -18.39 -14.92 -33.51
CA GLU A 226 -18.87 -14.74 -34.88
C GLU A 226 -19.21 -16.08 -35.53
N ALA A 227 -20.19 -16.07 -36.45
CA ALA A 227 -20.52 -17.26 -37.22
C ALA A 227 -19.33 -17.64 -38.14
N PRO A 228 -18.99 -18.93 -38.26
CA PRO A 228 -17.95 -19.34 -39.21
C PRO A 228 -18.39 -18.97 -40.64
N VAL A 229 -17.51 -18.29 -41.38
CA VAL A 229 -17.76 -17.94 -42.78
C VAL A 229 -17.74 -19.22 -43.63
N THR A 230 -18.89 -19.88 -43.77
CA THR A 230 -19.05 -20.97 -44.73
C THR A 230 -19.30 -20.40 -46.13
N THR A 231 -18.26 -20.33 -46.95
CA THR A 231 -18.42 -20.22 -48.41
C THR A 231 -18.81 -21.59 -48.95
N VAL A 232 -20.11 -21.86 -49.08
CA VAL A 232 -20.58 -22.99 -49.88
C VAL A 232 -20.35 -22.62 -51.34
N ARG A 233 -19.33 -23.22 -51.97
CA ARG A 233 -19.15 -23.13 -53.43
C ARG A 233 -20.28 -23.93 -54.08
N SER A 234 -21.22 -23.24 -54.71
CA SER A 234 -22.18 -23.81 -55.67
C SER A 234 -21.49 -24.26 -56.94
#